data_AF-A0AAW9IXQ2-F1
#
_entry.id   AF-A0AAW9IXQ2-F1
#
_cell.length_a   1.000
_cell.length_b   1.000
_cell.length_c   1.000
_cell.angle_alpha   90.00
_cell.angle_beta   90.00
_cell.angle_gamma   90.00
#
_symmetry.space_group_name_H-M   'P 1'
#
loop_
_entity.id
_entity.type
_entity.pdbx_description
1 polymer ?
#
loop_
_entity_poly.entity_id
_entity_poly.type
_entity_poly.pdbx_seq_one_letter_code
_entity_poly.pdbx_strand_id
1 'polypeptide(L)'
;MEKIMLYIVGVFFAIGVVDYIFGNRFNLFKGIEDGVKSMGSLALSMIGILSIIPIISDGITKYMLPIFKNSLVDPSIVISSFIAVDMGGYKITQAITMDKSMIYFSGILISSIIGCTISFTLPLALGIIDEKYLNILCKGIL
;
A
#
# COMPACT_ATOMS: atom_id res chain seq x y z
N MET A 1 -21.41 6.29 1.31
CA MET A 1 -20.69 6.26 0.01
C MET A 1 -20.15 4.87 -0.31
N GLU A 2 -19.45 4.20 0.61
CA GLU A 2 -18.90 2.84 0.39
C GLU A 2 -19.90 1.83 -0.17
N LYS A 3 -21.10 1.73 0.43
CA LYS A 3 -22.14 0.80 -0.02
C LYS A 3 -22.58 1.07 -1.46
N ILE A 4 -22.67 2.34 -1.86
CA ILE A 4 -23.08 2.73 -3.21
C ILE A 4 -22.01 2.33 -4.23
N MET A 5 -20.73 2.58 -3.91
CA MET A 5 -19.61 2.13 -4.72
C MET A 5 -19.60 0.60 -4.87
N LEU A 6 -19.83 -0.12 -3.76
CA LEU A 6 -19.90 -1.58 -3.75
C LEU A 6 -21.03 -2.11 -4.64
N TYR A 7 -22.21 -1.47 -4.59
CA TYR A 7 -23.33 -1.82 -5.46
C TYR A 7 -23.00 -1.58 -6.94
N ILE A 8 -22.36 -0.46 -7.27
CA ILE A 8 -21.97 -0.14 -8.66
C ILE A 8 -21.01 -1.22 -9.18
N VAL A 9 -19.93 -1.52 -8.45
CA VAL A 9 -18.97 -2.56 -8.82
C VAL A 9 -19.65 -3.93 -8.95
N GLY A 10 -20.54 -4.27 -8.02
CA GLY A 10 -21.29 -5.52 -8.06
C GLY A 10 -22.20 -5.65 -9.28
N VAL A 11 -22.85 -4.56 -9.70
CA VAL A 11 -23.68 -4.53 -10.92
C VAL A 11 -22.81 -4.73 -12.16
N PHE A 12 -21.67 -4.04 -12.29
CA PHE A 12 -20.76 -4.24 -13.41
C PHE A 12 -20.18 -5.66 -13.45
N PHE A 13 -19.88 -6.24 -12.29
CA PHE A 13 -19.45 -7.63 -12.19
C PHE A 13 -20.54 -8.59 -12.68
N ALA A 14 -21.79 -8.40 -12.22
CA ALA A 14 -22.93 -9.22 -12.65
C ALA A 14 -23.16 -9.11 -14.17
N ILE A 15 -23.07 -7.90 -14.74
CA ILE A 15 -23.18 -7.67 -16.18
C ILE A 15 -22.06 -8.41 -16.93
N GLY A 16 -20.81 -8.34 -16.45
CA GLY A 16 -19.68 -9.05 -17.05
C GLY A 16 -19.83 -10.58 -17.02
N VAL A 17 -20.37 -11.13 -15.93
CA VAL A 17 -20.67 -12.57 -15.82
C VAL A 17 -21.83 -12.97 -16.74
N VAL A 18 -22.86 -12.13 -16.85
CA VAL A 18 -23.98 -12.37 -17.77
C VAL A 18 -23.50 -12.33 -19.23
N ASP A 19 -22.68 -11.35 -19.61
CA ASP A 19 -22.07 -11.27 -20.96
C ASP A 19 -21.28 -12.55 -21.29
N TYR A 20 -20.50 -13.07 -20.32
CA TYR A 20 -19.78 -14.35 -20.47
C TYR A 20 -20.72 -15.53 -20.79
N ILE A 21 -21.84 -15.66 -20.06
CA ILE A 21 -22.81 -16.75 -20.25
C ILE A 21 -23.48 -16.66 -21.64
N PHE A 22 -23.72 -15.45 -22.15
CA PHE A 22 -24.33 -15.22 -23.47
C PHE A 22 -23.33 -15.27 -24.65
N GLY A 23 -22.13 -15.78 -24.43
CA GLY A 23 -21.12 -15.96 -25.47
C GLY A 23 -20.16 -14.77 -25.64
N ASN A 24 -20.03 -13.94 -24.60
CA ASN A 24 -19.02 -12.88 -24.45
C ASN A 24 -18.97 -11.90 -25.64
N ARG A 25 -20.12 -11.36 -26.04
CA ARG A 25 -20.24 -10.48 -27.23
C ARG A 25 -19.61 -9.12 -26.99
N PHE A 26 -19.65 -8.63 -25.75
CA PHE A 26 -19.10 -7.31 -25.39
C PHE A 26 -17.70 -7.39 -24.79
N ASN A 27 -17.12 -8.59 -24.64
CA ASN A 27 -15.81 -8.84 -24.03
C ASN A 27 -15.67 -8.26 -22.61
N LEU A 28 -16.78 -8.04 -21.89
CA LEU A 28 -16.76 -7.40 -20.57
C LEU A 28 -16.13 -8.31 -19.50
N PHE A 29 -16.21 -9.63 -19.70
CA PHE A 29 -15.62 -10.61 -18.79
C PHE A 29 -14.10 -10.58 -18.76
N LYS A 30 -13.44 -10.09 -19.83
CA LYS A 30 -11.98 -10.12 -19.95
C LYS A 30 -11.29 -9.34 -18.83
N GLY A 31 -11.82 -8.18 -18.46
CA GLY A 31 -11.29 -7.40 -17.33
C GLY A 31 -11.46 -8.09 -15.97
N ILE A 32 -12.54 -8.87 -15.80
CA ILE A 32 -12.75 -9.68 -14.59
C ILE A 32 -11.76 -10.85 -14.57
N GLU A 33 -11.58 -11.54 -15.69
CA GLU A 33 -10.66 -12.66 -15.84
C GLU A 33 -9.20 -12.24 -15.56
N ASP A 34 -8.76 -11.12 -16.12
CA ASP A 34 -7.43 -10.55 -15.88
C ASP A 34 -7.25 -10.14 -14.40
N GLY A 35 -8.31 -9.61 -13.78
CA GLY A 35 -8.34 -9.32 -12.34
C GLY A 35 -8.19 -10.58 -11.48
N VAL A 36 -8.91 -11.65 -11.81
CA VAL A 36 -8.80 -12.93 -11.07
C VAL A 36 -7.42 -13.56 -11.26
N LYS A 37 -6.87 -13.53 -12.48
CA LYS A 37 -5.52 -14.05 -12.76
C LYS A 37 -4.43 -13.29 -12.01
N SER A 38 -4.57 -11.98 -11.86
CA SER A 38 -3.61 -11.14 -11.12
C SER A 38 -3.79 -11.22 -9.60
N MET A 39 -4.94 -11.69 -9.10
CA MET A 39 -5.22 -11.77 -7.67
C MET A 39 -4.22 -12.64 -6.91
N GLY A 40 -3.78 -13.77 -7.50
CA GLY A 40 -2.84 -14.68 -6.85
C GLY A 40 -1.46 -14.06 -6.61
N SER A 41 -0.88 -13.41 -7.63
CA SER A 41 0.43 -12.77 -7.51
C SER A 41 0.40 -11.55 -6.60
N LEU A 42 -0.65 -10.75 -6.67
CA LEU A 42 -0.86 -9.59 -5.79
C LEU A 42 -1.11 -10.01 -4.33
N ALA A 43 -1.88 -11.07 -4.09
CA ALA A 43 -2.11 -11.56 -2.74
C ALA A 43 -0.82 -12.08 -2.10
N LEU A 44 0.00 -12.83 -2.85
CA LEU A 44 1.25 -13.38 -2.33
C LEU A 44 2.24 -12.27 -1.91
N SER A 45 2.36 -11.21 -2.71
CA SER A 45 3.22 -10.07 -2.39
C SER A 45 2.69 -9.28 -1.18
N MET A 46 1.37 -9.01 -1.12
CA MET A 46 0.76 -8.32 0.02
C MET A 46 0.88 -9.13 1.32
N ILE A 47 0.61 -10.43 1.29
CA ILE A 47 0.74 -11.30 2.47
C ILE A 47 2.19 -11.34 2.96
N GLY A 48 3.16 -11.46 2.04
CA GLY A 48 4.58 -11.43 2.40
C GLY A 48 4.96 -10.16 3.15
N ILE A 49 4.60 -9.00 2.61
CA ILE A 49 4.93 -7.71 3.23
C ILE A 49 4.19 -7.52 4.56
N LEU A 50 2.88 -7.82 4.62
CA LEU A 50 2.09 -7.71 5.85
C LEU A 50 2.57 -8.65 6.96
N SER A 51 3.17 -9.79 6.62
CA SER A 51 3.75 -10.72 7.60
C SER A 51 5.07 -10.22 8.18
N ILE A 52 5.84 -9.46 7.40
CA ILE A 52 7.17 -8.94 7.79
C ILE A 52 7.05 -7.59 8.51
N ILE A 53 6.03 -6.79 8.18
CA ILE A 53 5.83 -5.45 8.74
C ILE A 53 5.82 -5.37 10.28
N PRO A 54 5.27 -6.34 11.05
CA PRO A 54 5.26 -6.25 12.51
C PRO A 54 6.68 -6.35 13.07
N ILE A 55 7.51 -7.23 12.50
CA ILE A 55 8.90 -7.42 12.90
C ILE A 55 9.72 -6.16 12.58
N ILE A 56 9.51 -5.57 11.40
CA ILE A 56 10.15 -4.31 11.02
C ILE A 56 9.71 -3.19 11.95
N SER A 57 8.41 -3.08 12.21
CA SER A 57 7.83 -2.06 13.10
C SER A 57 8.41 -2.15 14.50
N ASP A 58 8.49 -3.34 15.10
CA ASP A 58 9.08 -3.55 16.42
C ASP A 58 10.56 -3.17 16.44
N GLY A 59 11.30 -3.52 15.38
CA GLY A 59 12.70 -3.12 15.21
C GLY A 59 12.87 -1.61 15.16
N ILE A 60 12.16 -0.94 14.24
CA ILE A 60 12.24 0.52 14.07
C ILE A 60 11.83 1.21 15.38
N THR A 61 10.74 0.79 16.00
CA THR A 61 10.25 1.32 17.28
C THR A 61 11.35 1.18 18.35
N LYS A 62 11.89 -0.02 18.57
CA LYS A 62 12.92 -0.27 19.60
C LYS A 62 14.20 0.55 19.42
N TYR A 63 14.66 0.72 18.18
CA TYR A 63 15.92 1.41 17.91
C TYR A 63 15.78 2.92 17.67
N MET A 64 14.67 3.39 17.08
CA MET A 64 14.47 4.81 16.75
C MET A 64 13.91 5.60 17.92
N LEU A 65 12.97 5.07 18.71
CA LEU A 65 12.43 5.79 19.88
C LEU A 65 13.50 6.34 20.83
N PRO A 66 14.56 5.61 21.23
CA PRO A 66 15.59 6.17 22.11
C PRO A 66 16.42 7.28 21.45
N ILE A 67 16.59 7.26 20.12
CA ILE A 67 17.35 8.27 19.37
C ILE A 67 16.55 9.59 19.28
N PHE A 68 15.25 9.49 19.02
CA PHE A 68 14.37 10.65 18.88
C PHE A 68 13.83 11.19 20.22
N LYS A 69 14.12 10.51 21.34
CA LYS A 69 13.68 10.93 22.68
C LYS A 69 14.17 12.33 23.09
N ASN A 70 15.30 12.77 22.52
CA ASN A 70 15.89 14.09 22.76
C ASN A 70 15.76 15.05 21.56
N SER A 71 15.03 14.65 20.50
CA SER A 71 14.82 15.45 19.30
C SER A 71 13.51 16.24 19.37
N LEU A 72 13.41 17.35 18.64
CA LEU A 72 12.14 18.07 18.44
C LEU A 72 11.17 17.33 17.51
N VAL A 73 11.62 16.24 16.86
CA VAL A 73 10.84 15.50 15.86
C VAL A 73 10.09 14.35 16.52
N ASP A 74 8.77 14.29 16.31
CA ASP A 74 7.94 13.19 16.78
C ASP A 74 8.38 11.86 16.12
N PRO A 75 8.69 10.80 16.91
CA PRO A 75 9.14 9.50 16.40
C PRO A 75 8.18 8.87 15.39
N SER A 76 6.89 9.20 15.46
CA SER A 76 5.88 8.68 14.55
C SER A 76 6.13 9.04 13.10
N ILE A 77 6.72 10.21 12.80
CA ILE A 77 7.03 10.65 11.43
C ILE A 77 7.98 9.67 10.75
N VAL A 78 9.00 9.21 11.48
CA VAL A 78 9.99 8.26 10.97
C VAL A 78 9.31 6.93 10.67
N ILE A 79 8.52 6.43 11.60
CA ILE A 79 7.87 5.12 11.46
C ILE A 79 6.85 5.14 10.32
N SER A 80 6.03 6.19 10.22
CA SER A 80 5.11 6.39 9.10
C SER A 80 5.81 6.59 7.76
N SER A 81 7.07 7.02 7.73
CA SER A 81 7.83 7.14 6.48
C SER A 81 8.26 5.79 5.91
N PHE A 82 8.41 4.76 6.75
CA PHE A 82 8.77 3.40 6.30
C PHE A 82 7.56 2.49 6.13
N ILE A 83 6.46 2.78 6.84
CA ILE A 83 5.27 1.93 6.84
C ILE A 83 4.13 2.66 6.13
N ALA A 84 3.63 2.04 5.08
CA ALA A 84 2.50 2.55 4.31
C ALA A 84 1.17 2.41 5.07
N VAL A 85 0.18 3.20 4.66
CA VAL A 85 -1.10 3.32 5.38
C VAL A 85 -1.90 2.02 5.31
N ASP A 86 -1.81 1.31 4.18
CA ASP A 86 -2.40 0.01 3.90
C ASP A 86 -1.74 -1.13 4.70
N MET A 87 -0.48 -0.96 5.09
CA MET A 87 0.27 -1.89 5.94
C MET A 87 0.02 -1.67 7.44
N GLY A 88 -0.87 -0.74 7.80
CA GLY A 88 -1.21 -0.44 9.20
C GLY A 88 -0.47 0.75 9.80
N GLY A 89 0.15 1.60 8.96
CA GLY A 89 0.87 2.80 9.42
C GLY A 89 0.06 3.68 10.39
N TYR A 90 -1.23 3.88 10.12
CA TYR A 90 -2.12 4.61 11.02
C TYR A 90 -2.22 4.01 12.43
N LYS A 91 -2.36 2.68 12.53
CA LYS A 91 -2.51 1.96 13.80
C LYS A 91 -1.20 2.00 14.60
N ILE A 92 -0.08 1.90 13.91
CA ILE A 92 1.25 1.97 14.53
C ILE A 92 1.51 3.38 15.06
N THR A 93 1.25 4.43 14.27
CA THR A 93 1.34 5.83 14.73
C THR A 93 0.50 6.08 15.98
N GLN A 94 -0.73 5.55 16.02
CA GLN A 94 -1.61 5.65 17.19
C GLN A 94 -1.04 4.95 18.44
N ALA A 95 -0.21 3.93 18.28
CA ALA A 95 0.46 3.25 19.39
C ALA A 95 1.70 4.02 19.90
N ILE A 96 2.27 4.91 19.08
CA ILE A 96 3.53 5.62 19.37
C ILE A 96 3.26 7.01 19.94
N THR A 97 2.29 7.74 19.40
CA THR A 97 2.02 9.13 19.79
C THR A 97 0.58 9.30 20.28
N MET A 98 0.41 10.16 21.29
CA MET A 98 -0.89 10.46 21.91
C MET A 98 -1.58 11.69 21.29
N ASP A 99 -0.86 12.48 20.49
CA ASP A 99 -1.43 13.63 19.78
C ASP A 99 -2.22 13.19 18.55
N LYS A 100 -3.52 13.49 18.56
CA LYS A 100 -4.42 13.22 17.44
C LYS A 100 -3.97 13.90 16.15
N SER A 101 -3.39 15.09 16.23
CA SER A 101 -2.94 15.84 15.04
C SER A 101 -1.83 15.08 14.32
N MET A 102 -0.86 14.56 15.08
CA MET A 102 0.19 13.70 14.53
C MET A 102 -0.29 12.32 14.09
N ILE A 103 -1.34 11.77 14.70
CA ILE A 103 -1.96 10.54 14.18
C ILE A 103 -2.49 10.74 12.76
N TYR A 104 -3.18 11.86 12.49
CA TYR A 104 -3.68 12.15 11.15
C TYR A 104 -2.55 12.55 10.19
N PHE A 105 -1.63 13.41 10.62
CA PHE A 105 -0.55 13.87 9.77
C PHE A 105 0.44 12.75 9.44
N SER A 106 0.98 12.08 10.45
CA SER A 106 1.96 11.02 10.24
C SER A 106 1.29 9.74 9.75
N GLY A 107 0.27 9.29 10.46
CA GLY A 107 -0.37 8.00 10.22
C GLY A 107 -1.18 7.93 8.93
N ILE A 108 -1.66 9.06 8.40
CA ILE A 108 -2.37 9.10 7.11
C ILE A 108 -1.53 9.79 6.05
N LEU A 109 -1.15 11.07 6.20
CA LEU A 109 -0.50 11.81 5.12
C LEU A 109 0.91 11.28 4.80
N ILE A 110 1.81 11.25 5.80
CA ILE A 110 3.19 10.78 5.59
C ILE A 110 3.20 9.31 5.16
N SER A 111 2.39 8.48 5.83
CA SER A 111 2.27 7.06 5.53
C SER A 111 1.74 6.78 4.12
N SER A 112 0.78 7.58 3.63
CA SER A 112 0.24 7.41 2.27
C SER A 112 1.19 7.88 1.18
N ILE A 113 2.03 8.88 1.45
CA ILE A 113 2.94 9.46 0.45
C ILE A 113 4.31 8.78 0.54
N ILE A 114 5.04 9.04 1.61
CA ILE A 114 6.43 8.59 1.77
C ILE A 114 6.44 7.10 2.10
N GLY A 115 5.57 6.67 3.03
CA GLY A 115 5.42 5.26 3.41
C GLY A 115 5.15 4.37 2.19
N CYS A 116 4.12 4.68 1.41
CA CYS A 116 3.78 3.93 0.19
C CYS A 116 4.88 3.98 -0.89
N THR A 117 5.60 5.09 -1.00
CA THR A 117 6.71 5.20 -1.96
C THR A 117 7.84 4.26 -1.60
N ILE A 118 8.28 4.27 -0.34
CA ILE A 118 9.43 3.49 0.13
C ILE A 118 9.09 2.01 0.28
N SER A 119 7.94 1.68 0.87
CA SER A 119 7.59 0.28 1.18
C SER A 119 7.03 -0.51 -0.01
N PHE A 120 6.45 0.18 -0.99
CA PHE A 120 5.73 -0.49 -2.08
C PHE A 120 6.20 -0.03 -3.46
N THR A 121 6.08 1.26 -3.77
CA THR A 121 6.28 1.76 -5.14
C THR A 121 7.70 1.53 -5.64
N LEU A 122 8.71 1.81 -4.80
CA LEU A 122 10.11 1.64 -5.17
C LEU A 122 10.51 0.16 -5.31
N PRO A 123 10.23 -0.74 -4.34
CA PRO A 123 10.47 -2.17 -4.50
C PRO A 123 9.76 -2.78 -5.72
N LEU A 124 8.50 -2.41 -5.95
CA LEU A 124 7.73 -2.88 -7.09
C LEU A 124 8.37 -2.44 -8.41
N ALA A 125 8.73 -1.16 -8.53
CA ALA A 125 9.38 -0.64 -9.71
C ALA A 125 10.71 -1.33 -9.98
N LEU A 126 11.54 -1.54 -8.94
CA LEU A 126 12.80 -2.28 -9.04
C LEU A 126 12.60 -3.75 -9.42
N GLY A 127 11.49 -4.37 -9.01
CA GLY A 127 11.17 -5.77 -9.33
C GLY A 127 10.63 -5.99 -10.75
N ILE A 128 10.05 -4.95 -11.37
CA ILE A 128 9.47 -5.03 -12.72
C ILE A 128 10.46 -4.58 -13.81
N ILE A 129 11.35 -3.63 -13.48
CA ILE A 129 12.17 -2.95 -14.47
C ILE A 129 13.39 -3.79 -14.93
N ASP A 130 13.71 -3.76 -16.22
CA ASP A 130 14.95 -4.32 -16.74
C ASP A 130 16.18 -3.55 -16.20
N GLU A 131 17.29 -4.24 -15.95
CA GLU A 131 18.54 -3.64 -15.42
C GLU A 131 19.02 -2.41 -16.22
N LYS A 132 18.83 -2.41 -17.55
CA LYS A 132 19.20 -1.29 -18.44
C LYS A 132 18.52 0.03 -18.06
N TYR A 133 17.35 0.00 -17.43
CA TYR A 133 16.59 1.20 -17.07
C TYR A 133 16.68 1.55 -15.57
N LEU A 134 17.41 0.77 -14.78
CA LEU A 134 17.58 0.99 -13.34
C LEU A 134 18.21 2.36 -13.05
N ASN A 135 19.19 2.76 -13.86
CA ASN A 135 19.86 4.06 -13.73
C ASN A 135 18.93 5.24 -14.05
N ILE A 136 17.91 5.03 -14.89
CA ILE A 136 16.88 6.05 -15.19
C ILE A 136 15.90 6.14 -14.03
N LEU A 137 15.45 5.00 -13.50
CA LEU A 137 14.58 4.94 -12.33
C LEU A 137 15.20 5.66 -11.12
N CYS A 138 16.46 5.39 -10.80
CA CYS A 138 17.14 6.00 -9.65
C CYS A 138 17.36 7.51 -9.81
N LYS A 139 17.42 8.03 -11.03
CA LYS A 139 17.51 9.48 -11.29
C LYS A 139 16.16 10.18 -11.15
N GLY A 140 15.08 9.42 -11.07
CA GLY A 140 13.72 9.93 -11.15
C GLY A 140 13.31 10.18 -12.61
N ILE A 141 12.03 9.90 -12.90
CA ILE A 141 11.38 10.36 -14.13
C ILE A 141 10.65 11.63 -13.74
N LEU A 142 11.02 12.75 -14.36
CA LEU A 142 10.35 14.05 -14.18
C LEU A 142 9.48 14.35 -15.40
#